data_AF-A0A382CBQ3-F1
#
_entry.id   AF-A0A382CBQ3-F1
#
_cell.length_a   1.000
_cell.length_b   1.000
_cell.length_c   1.000
_cell.angle_alpha   90.00
_cell.angle_beta   90.00
_cell.angle_gamma   90.00
#
_symmetry.space_group_name_H-M   'P 1'
#
loop_
_entity.id
_entity.type
_entity.pdbx_description
1 polymer ?
#
loop_
_entity_poly.entity_id
_entity_poly.type
_entity_poly.pdbx_seq_one_letter_code
_entity_poly.pdbx_strand_id
1 'polypeptide(L)' 'MNIKIINIVGWVLFLISSIGFIMSSLGNFWAMFGSVFFFTGCIVFLIPFFKK' A
#
# COMPACT_ATOMS: atom_id res chain seq x y z
N MET A 1 2.43 20.43 13.49
CA MET A 1 2.08 19.04 13.15
C MET A 1 3.23 18.41 12.37
N ASN A 2 3.82 17.33 12.89
CA ASN A 2 4.94 16.67 12.22
C ASN A 2 4.44 15.99 10.94
N ILE A 3 4.77 16.54 9.78
CA ILE A 3 4.46 16.00 8.44
C ILE A 3 4.86 14.52 8.33
N LYS A 4 5.89 14.09 9.07
CA LYS A 4 6.32 12.69 9.21
C LYS A 4 5.25 11.76 9.78
N ILE A 5 4.47 12.22 10.76
CA ILE A 5 3.42 11.40 11.41
C ILE A 5 2.25 11.19 10.45
N ILE A 6 1.80 12.26 9.77
CA ILE A 6 0.72 12.18 8.77
C ILE A 6 1.12 11.21 7.66
N ASN A 7 2.38 11.29 7.23
CA ASN A 7 2.86 10.52 6.11
C ASN A 7 3.07 9.03 6.55
N ILE A 8 3.48 8.74 7.81
CA ILE A 8 3.48 7.36 8.39
C ILE A 8 2.08 6.78 8.52
N VAL A 9 1.12 7.57 9.00
CA VAL A 9 -0.28 7.13 9.16
C VAL A 9 -0.89 6.83 7.78
N GLY A 10 -0.61 7.67 6.77
CA GLY A 10 -1.02 7.42 5.39
C GLY A 10 -0.44 6.12 4.82
N TRP A 11 0.83 5.83 5.13
CA TRP A 11 1.50 4.57 4.79
C TRP A 11 0.81 3.34 5.36
N VAL A 12 0.47 3.39 6.64
CA VAL A 12 -0.21 2.28 7.33
C VAL A 12 -1.61 2.07 6.75
N LEU A 13 -2.36 3.15 6.48
CA LEU A 13 -3.67 3.04 5.82
C LEU A 13 -3.57 2.39 4.42
N PHE A 14 -2.57 2.77 3.62
CA PHE A 14 -2.37 2.22 2.27
C PHE A 14 -2.08 0.71 2.28
N LEU A 15 -1.24 0.25 3.20
CA LEU A 15 -0.94 -1.17 3.38
C LEU A 15 -2.19 -1.98 3.74
N ILE A 16 -3.02 -1.47 4.67
CA ILE A 16 -4.25 -2.11 5.09
C ILE A 16 -5.26 -2.20 3.93
N SER A 17 -5.41 -1.12 3.15
CA SER A 17 -6.28 -1.12 1.96
C SER A 17 -5.80 -2.12 0.90
N SER A 18 -4.50 -2.24 0.68
CA SER A 18 -3.94 -3.20 -0.28
C SER A 18 -4.24 -4.64 0.12
N ILE A 19 -4.17 -4.97 1.42
CA ILE A 19 -4.51 -6.30 1.94
C ILE A 19 -6.00 -6.59 1.76
N GLY A 20 -6.86 -5.60 2.01
CA GLY A 20 -8.30 -5.70 1.75
C GLY A 20 -8.62 -5.93 0.27
N PHE A 21 -7.89 -5.28 -0.64
CA PHE A 21 -8.04 -5.48 -2.09
C PHE A 21 -7.60 -6.88 -2.55
N ILE A 22 -6.53 -7.42 -1.96
CA ILE A 22 -6.09 -8.80 -2.24
C ILE A 22 -7.19 -9.79 -1.81
N MET A 23 -7.77 -9.61 -0.62
CA MET A 23 -8.86 -10.45 -0.13
C MET A 23 -10.14 -10.32 -0.97
N SER A 24 -10.51 -9.10 -1.37
CA SER A 24 -11.68 -8.88 -2.23
C SER A 24 -11.51 -9.40 -3.66
N SER A 25 -10.27 -9.65 -4.09
CA SER A 25 -9.93 -10.10 -5.45
C SER A 25 -9.76 -11.62 -5.56
N LEU A 26 -9.96 -12.37 -4.46
CA LEU A 26 -9.96 -13.83 -4.47
C LEU A 26 -11.05 -14.35 -5.42
N GLY A 27 -10.64 -14.82 -6.59
CA GLY A 27 -11.53 -15.35 -7.63
C GLY A 27 -11.46 -14.62 -8.97
N ASN A 28 -10.81 -13.45 -9.07
CA ASN A 28 -10.64 -12.73 -10.32
C ASN A 28 -9.16 -12.44 -10.62
N PHE A 29 -8.61 -13.10 -11.65
CA PHE A 29 -7.19 -13.04 -12.02
C PHE A 29 -6.67 -11.62 -12.26
N TRP A 30 -7.52 -10.77 -12.85
CA TRP A 30 -7.17 -9.38 -13.16
C TRP A 30 -7.08 -8.51 -11.91
N ALA A 31 -7.96 -8.75 -10.94
CA ALA A 31 -8.01 -7.98 -9.70
C ALA A 31 -6.86 -8.38 -8.75
N MET A 32 -6.47 -9.65 -8.75
CA MET A 32 -5.24 -10.11 -8.08
C MET A 32 -4.00 -9.38 -8.62
N PHE A 33 -3.85 -9.30 -9.94
CA PHE A 33 -2.71 -8.59 -10.55
C PHE A 33 -2.68 -7.11 -10.17
N GLY A 34 -3.83 -6.44 -10.20
CA GLY A 34 -3.96 -5.04 -9.76
C GLY A 34 -3.59 -4.83 -8.29
N SER A 35 -4.02 -5.74 -7.41
CA SER A 35 -3.72 -5.66 -5.97
C SER A 35 -2.24 -5.87 -5.64
N VAL A 36 -1.55 -6.76 -6.36
CA VAL A 36 -0.11 -6.98 -6.21
C VAL A 36 0.69 -5.78 -6.72
N PHE A 37 0.27 -5.19 -7.84
CA PHE A 37 0.91 -3.98 -8.38
C PHE A 37 0.75 -2.79 -7.41
N PHE A 38 -0.43 -2.65 -6.82
CA PHE A 38 -0.70 -1.64 -5.80
C PHE A 38 0.13 -1.84 -4.53
N PHE A 39 0.25 -3.09 -4.04
CA PHE A 39 1.11 -3.43 -2.91
C PHE A 39 2.59 -3.14 -3.17
N THR A 40 3.06 -3.42 -4.39
CA THR A 40 4.44 -3.14 -4.79
C THR A 40 4.69 -1.63 -4.90
N GLY A 41 3.72 -0.89 -5.45
CA GLY A 41 3.73 0.57 -5.47
C GLY A 41 3.79 1.15 -4.05
N CYS A 42 3.03 0.57 -3.11
CA CYS A 42 3.16 0.88 -1.69
C CYS A 42 4.61 0.65 -1.23
N ILE A 43 5.19 -0.53 -1.38
CA ILE A 43 6.57 -0.75 -0.91
C ILE A 43 7.59 0.25 -1.50
N VAL A 44 7.50 0.57 -2.81
CA VAL A 44 8.41 1.51 -3.47
C VAL A 44 8.28 2.92 -2.91
N PHE A 45 7.07 3.37 -2.65
CA PHE A 45 6.79 4.72 -2.16
C PHE A 45 7.17 4.85 -0.65
N LEU A 46 7.32 3.72 0.07
CA LEU A 46 7.81 3.66 1.46
C LEU A 46 9.34 3.83 1.53
N ILE A 47 10.08 3.44 0.49
CA ILE A 47 11.55 3.54 0.41
C ILE A 47 12.08 4.97 0.65
N PRO A 48 11.59 6.04 -0.03
CA PRO A 48 12.03 7.41 0.21
C PRO A 48 11.59 7.95 1.59
N PHE A 49 10.70 7.25 2.29
CA PHE A 49 10.31 7.61 3.64
C PHE A 49 11.32 7.12 4.68
N PHE A 50 11.89 5.93 4.44
CA PHE A 50 12.89 5.33 5.31
C PHE A 50 14.29 5.83 5.01
N LYS A 51 14.58 6.14 3.74
CA LYS A 51 15.78 6.88 3.35
C LYS A 51 15.53 8.38 3.48
N LYS A 52 15.95 8.92 4.62
CA LYS A 52 16.03 10.37 4.90
C LYS A 52 16.67 11.16 3.76
#